data_AF-A0A4S3KHN1-F1
#
_entry.id   AF-A0A4S3KHN1-F1
#
_cell.length_a   1.000
_cell.length_b   1.000
_cell.length_c   1.000
_cell.angle_alpha   90.00
_cell.angle_beta   90.00
_cell.angle_gamma   90.00
#
_symmetry.space_group_name_H-M   'P 1'
#
loop_
_entity.id
_entity.type
_entity.pdbx_description
1 polymer ?
#
loop_
_entity_poly.entity_id
_entity_poly.type
_entity_poly.pdbx_seq_one_letter_code
_entity_poly.pdbx_strand_id
1 'polypeptide(L)'
;MDSQLSVAYAAALVRDSSHANDLKLDEINWLGERNQEMWELLASQREFPLLPNGLEATLAKFYQLRIAFLHDIDNAAVTRGMPIAQRVLHAAATLPARATDPLKALEAAGLVVLPEEAQSASSPERAIATLAAPPDAALQAALDRFRPYPGTVVYLPSVGLGGAFYIEGTAYCQYWVVFEKQGNATVPVSGPAGGLLGGCIRDGGSTGYLALIHGHPVALDVTNDTSFPNITDFQWQRWLGGSTWGPARRIRFRYDYSLKSSSENFCSKTSPACTLIEGVALGTAQRYMRDALALANPAGETGAQKARFRQLLQLAPHRKEWGYCWYPLWFPTRLKGKLTIGGITQSHIGCHPVSSLDVAFWGTRNHGTQWWHADSTIDVDRGKLLLAALMPPFNRPNSP
;
A
#
# COMPACT_ATOMS: atom_id res chain seq x y z
N MET A 1 6.78 -7.48 -23.57
CA MET A 1 5.76 -7.89 -22.58
C MET A 1 4.39 -7.28 -22.87
N ASP A 2 4.32 -6.08 -23.45
CA ASP A 2 3.05 -5.48 -23.92
C ASP A 2 2.21 -6.39 -24.83
N SER A 3 2.85 -7.14 -25.73
CA SER A 3 2.16 -8.13 -26.57
C SER A 3 1.48 -9.22 -25.73
N GLN A 4 2.18 -9.77 -24.72
CA GLN A 4 1.61 -10.78 -23.81
C GLN A 4 0.49 -10.19 -22.95
N LEU A 5 0.68 -8.96 -22.46
CA LEU A 5 -0.34 -8.22 -21.72
C LEU A 5 -1.61 -8.02 -22.57
N SER A 6 -1.45 -7.59 -23.82
CA SER A 6 -2.57 -7.37 -24.75
C SER A 6 -3.35 -8.65 -25.01
N VAL A 7 -2.65 -9.78 -25.17
CA VAL A 7 -3.27 -11.10 -25.32
C VAL A 7 -4.03 -11.50 -24.05
N ALA A 8 -3.43 -11.32 -22.87
CA ALA A 8 -4.07 -11.64 -21.59
C ALA A 8 -5.31 -10.77 -21.35
N TYR A 9 -5.24 -9.48 -21.67
CA TYR A 9 -6.34 -8.53 -21.56
C TYR A 9 -7.50 -8.88 -22.51
N ALA A 10 -7.20 -9.18 -23.78
CA ALA A 10 -8.22 -9.62 -24.74
C ALA A 10 -8.90 -10.93 -24.28
N ALA A 11 -8.14 -11.88 -23.74
CA ALA A 11 -8.68 -13.12 -23.19
C ALA A 11 -9.55 -12.87 -21.94
N ALA A 12 -9.17 -11.92 -21.09
CA ALA A 12 -9.97 -11.51 -19.92
C ALA A 12 -11.32 -10.90 -20.35
N LEU A 13 -11.33 -10.00 -21.35
CA LEU A 13 -12.56 -9.41 -21.90
C LEU A 13 -13.53 -10.46 -22.47
N VAL A 14 -13.00 -11.50 -23.11
CA VAL A 14 -13.83 -12.60 -23.64
C VAL A 14 -14.40 -13.46 -22.51
N ARG A 15 -13.58 -13.76 -21.48
CA ARG A 15 -13.97 -14.63 -20.36
C ARG A 15 -14.98 -13.97 -19.43
N ASP A 16 -14.84 -12.66 -19.18
CA ASP A 16 -15.67 -11.89 -18.26
C ASP A 16 -16.26 -10.65 -18.95
N SER A 17 -17.11 -10.90 -19.93
CA SER A 17 -17.76 -9.83 -20.70
C SER A 17 -18.74 -9.00 -19.87
N SER A 18 -19.25 -9.53 -18.75
CA SER A 18 -20.09 -8.80 -17.79
C SER A 18 -19.37 -7.63 -17.13
N HIS A 19 -18.07 -7.76 -16.86
CA HIS A 19 -17.25 -6.71 -16.25
C HIS A 19 -16.38 -5.96 -17.27
N ALA A 20 -16.72 -5.98 -18.57
CA ALA A 20 -15.88 -5.40 -19.62
C ALA A 20 -15.59 -3.90 -19.43
N ASN A 21 -16.51 -3.13 -18.84
CA ASN A 21 -16.27 -1.71 -18.54
C ASN A 21 -15.33 -1.53 -17.34
N ASP A 22 -15.48 -2.35 -16.30
CA ASP A 22 -14.63 -2.31 -15.13
C ASP A 22 -13.21 -2.77 -15.48
N LEU A 23 -13.07 -3.75 -16.37
CA LEU A 23 -11.78 -4.19 -16.91
C LEU A 23 -11.09 -3.10 -17.75
N LYS A 24 -11.83 -2.35 -18.56
CA LYS A 24 -11.28 -1.20 -19.30
C LYS A 24 -10.78 -0.11 -18.36
N LEU A 25 -11.61 0.24 -17.37
CA LEU A 25 -11.25 1.27 -16.39
C LEU A 25 -10.05 0.85 -15.56
N ASP A 26 -10.02 -0.40 -15.12
CA ASP A 26 -8.90 -0.98 -14.40
C ASP A 26 -7.59 -1.00 -15.21
N GLU A 27 -7.65 -1.31 -16.52
CA GLU A 27 -6.49 -1.26 -17.40
C GLU A 27 -5.98 0.16 -17.60
N ILE A 28 -6.88 1.16 -17.70
CA ILE A 28 -6.49 2.58 -17.74
C ILE A 28 -5.76 2.96 -16.44
N ASN A 29 -6.29 2.56 -15.29
CA ASN A 29 -5.68 2.81 -13.99
C ASN A 29 -4.29 2.13 -13.90
N TRP A 30 -4.19 0.87 -14.28
CA TRP A 30 -2.94 0.11 -14.27
C TRP A 30 -1.86 0.70 -15.19
N LEU A 31 -2.22 1.22 -16.37
CA LEU A 31 -1.28 1.89 -17.26
C LEU A 31 -0.72 3.17 -16.65
N GLY A 32 -1.54 3.90 -15.88
CA GLY A 32 -1.10 5.04 -15.08
C GLY A 32 -0.11 4.64 -13.99
N GLU A 33 -0.46 3.62 -13.20
CA GLU A 33 0.40 3.03 -12.16
C GLU A 33 1.75 2.58 -12.73
N ARG A 34 1.74 1.90 -13.88
CA ARG A 34 2.96 1.49 -14.59
C ARG A 34 3.86 2.68 -14.93
N ASN A 35 3.28 3.76 -15.44
CA ASN A 35 4.05 4.94 -15.83
C ASN A 35 4.61 5.68 -14.60
N GLN A 36 3.88 5.67 -13.49
CA GLN A 36 4.37 6.16 -12.20
C GLN A 36 5.56 5.33 -11.70
N GLU A 37 5.42 4.00 -11.64
CA GLU A 37 6.50 3.08 -11.23
C GLU A 37 7.75 3.26 -12.11
N MET A 38 7.56 3.36 -13.44
CA MET A 38 8.65 3.63 -14.38
C MET A 38 9.36 4.94 -14.06
N TRP A 39 8.62 5.99 -13.71
CA TRP A 39 9.25 7.23 -13.29
C TRP A 39 10.04 7.04 -12.00
N GLU A 40 9.45 6.47 -10.96
CA GLU A 40 10.12 6.29 -9.66
C GLU A 40 11.41 5.46 -9.78
N LEU A 41 11.40 4.42 -10.61
CA LEU A 41 12.59 3.63 -10.89
C LEU A 41 13.66 4.43 -11.66
N LEU A 42 13.28 5.24 -12.65
CA LEU A 42 14.21 6.13 -13.36
C LEU A 42 14.76 7.24 -12.46
N ALA A 43 13.94 7.77 -11.56
CA ALA A 43 14.32 8.78 -10.58
C ALA A 43 15.36 8.20 -9.60
N SER A 44 15.07 7.04 -9.03
CA SER A 44 15.94 6.36 -8.08
C SER A 44 17.27 5.96 -8.70
N GLN A 45 17.31 5.52 -9.96
CA GLN A 45 18.58 5.19 -10.65
C GLN A 45 19.55 6.36 -10.75
N ARG A 46 19.07 7.61 -10.80
CA ARG A 46 19.95 8.80 -10.86
C ARG A 46 20.68 9.06 -9.55
N GLU A 47 20.03 8.79 -8.42
CA GLU A 47 20.60 8.98 -7.08
C GLU A 47 21.31 7.71 -6.57
N PHE A 48 20.75 6.54 -6.88
CA PHE A 48 21.27 5.22 -6.52
C PHE A 48 21.32 4.37 -7.78
N PRO A 49 22.47 4.32 -8.48
CA PRO A 49 22.62 3.48 -9.65
C PRO A 49 22.34 2.03 -9.27
N LEU A 50 21.15 1.53 -9.61
CA LEU A 50 20.81 0.13 -9.44
C LEU A 50 21.79 -0.70 -10.27
N LEU A 51 22.00 -1.96 -9.87
CA LEU A 51 22.73 -2.92 -10.70
C LEU A 51 22.17 -2.89 -12.14
N PRO A 52 23.00 -3.13 -13.18
CA PRO A 52 22.67 -2.91 -14.59
C PRO A 52 21.34 -3.50 -15.11
N ASN A 53 20.73 -4.45 -14.38
CA ASN A 53 19.52 -5.17 -14.76
C ASN A 53 18.31 -4.88 -13.86
N GLY A 54 18.42 -3.95 -12.89
CA GLY A 54 17.40 -3.71 -11.87
C GLY A 54 16.09 -3.16 -12.42
N LEU A 55 16.14 -2.17 -13.33
CA LEU A 55 14.94 -1.55 -13.90
C LEU A 55 14.12 -2.53 -14.74
N GLU A 56 14.77 -3.22 -15.69
CA GLU A 56 14.09 -4.17 -16.57
C GLU A 56 13.48 -5.33 -15.78
N ALA A 57 14.21 -5.88 -14.80
CA ALA A 57 13.70 -6.96 -13.95
C ALA A 57 12.51 -6.51 -13.08
N THR A 58 12.56 -5.32 -12.49
CA THR A 58 11.45 -4.77 -11.68
C THR A 58 10.22 -4.53 -12.55
N LEU A 59 10.38 -3.90 -13.72
CA LEU A 59 9.28 -3.70 -14.65
C LEU A 59 8.73 -5.04 -15.17
N ALA A 60 9.59 -6.00 -15.49
CA ALA A 60 9.14 -7.32 -15.90
C ALA A 60 8.27 -7.99 -14.83
N LYS A 61 8.66 -7.90 -13.56
CA LYS A 61 7.84 -8.39 -12.44
C LYS A 61 6.48 -7.66 -12.37
N PHE A 62 6.45 -6.35 -12.59
CA PHE A 62 5.21 -5.57 -12.63
C PHE A 62 4.24 -6.05 -13.73
N TYR A 63 4.76 -6.28 -14.95
CA TYR A 63 3.98 -6.86 -16.05
C TYR A 63 3.53 -8.30 -15.77
N GLN A 64 4.40 -9.15 -15.22
CA GLN A 64 4.06 -10.53 -14.88
C GLN A 64 2.92 -10.60 -13.86
N LEU A 65 2.94 -9.74 -12.84
CA LEU A 65 1.85 -9.65 -11.87
C LEU A 65 0.55 -9.20 -12.52
N ARG A 66 0.59 -8.25 -13.47
CA ARG A 66 -0.60 -7.84 -14.22
C ARG A 66 -1.15 -8.96 -15.10
N ILE A 67 -0.28 -9.66 -15.83
CA ILE A 67 -0.68 -10.78 -16.68
C ILE A 67 -1.30 -11.89 -15.83
N ALA A 68 -0.70 -12.25 -14.70
CA ALA A 68 -1.25 -13.22 -13.76
C ALA A 68 -2.63 -12.77 -13.24
N PHE A 69 -2.76 -11.50 -12.85
CA PHE A 69 -4.05 -10.94 -12.44
C PHE A 69 -5.10 -11.13 -13.55
N LEU A 70 -4.80 -10.69 -14.78
CA LEU A 70 -5.72 -10.81 -15.93
C LEU A 70 -6.10 -12.25 -16.27
N HIS A 71 -5.23 -13.23 -16.02
CA HIS A 71 -5.57 -14.64 -16.21
C HIS A 71 -6.56 -15.16 -15.16
N ASP A 72 -6.49 -14.66 -13.93
CA ASP A 72 -7.22 -15.19 -12.78
C ASP A 72 -8.37 -14.28 -12.26
N ILE A 73 -8.70 -13.19 -12.98
CA ILE A 73 -9.88 -12.34 -12.68
C ILE A 73 -11.14 -13.21 -12.57
N ASP A 74 -11.88 -12.98 -11.48
CA ASP A 74 -13.20 -13.53 -11.15
C ASP A 74 -13.35 -15.02 -11.50
N ASN A 75 -12.26 -15.77 -11.33
CA ASN A 75 -12.28 -17.17 -11.69
C ASN A 75 -12.99 -17.96 -10.58
N ALA A 76 -14.33 -18.01 -10.67
CA ALA A 76 -15.19 -18.83 -9.81
C ALA A 76 -14.80 -20.31 -9.83
N ALA A 77 -14.05 -20.78 -10.84
CA ALA A 77 -13.46 -22.11 -10.84
C ALA A 77 -12.23 -22.21 -9.92
N VAL A 78 -11.43 -21.15 -9.76
CA VAL A 78 -10.24 -21.14 -8.90
C VAL A 78 -10.62 -20.92 -7.44
N THR A 79 -11.67 -20.16 -7.13
CA THR A 79 -12.20 -20.06 -5.75
C THR A 79 -13.17 -21.18 -5.40
N ARG A 80 -13.51 -22.07 -6.34
CA ARG A 80 -14.37 -23.23 -6.09
C ARG A 80 -13.73 -24.14 -5.05
N GLY A 81 -14.45 -24.41 -3.96
CA GLY A 81 -13.91 -25.21 -2.86
C GLY A 81 -12.92 -24.45 -1.95
N MET A 82 -12.83 -23.12 -2.08
CA MET A 82 -12.08 -22.25 -1.17
C MET A 82 -13.03 -21.32 -0.40
N PRO A 83 -13.71 -21.80 0.67
CA PRO A 83 -14.73 -21.02 1.38
C PRO A 83 -14.23 -19.68 1.93
N ILE A 84 -12.98 -19.64 2.40
CA ILE A 84 -12.35 -18.40 2.88
C ILE A 84 -12.21 -17.41 1.72
N ALA A 85 -11.70 -17.84 0.57
CA ALA A 85 -11.51 -16.97 -0.59
C ALA A 85 -12.85 -16.35 -1.07
N GLN A 86 -13.90 -17.16 -1.15
CA GLN A 86 -15.24 -16.71 -1.56
C GLN A 86 -15.81 -15.65 -0.61
N ARG A 87 -15.63 -15.83 0.70
CA ARG A 87 -16.09 -14.84 1.69
C ARG A 87 -15.30 -13.54 1.61
N VAL A 88 -13.97 -13.63 1.45
CA VAL A 88 -13.12 -12.44 1.32
C VAL A 88 -13.51 -11.65 0.07
N LEU A 89 -13.76 -12.33 -1.06
CA LEU A 89 -14.28 -11.69 -2.28
C LEU A 89 -15.61 -10.94 -2.03
N HIS A 90 -16.57 -11.61 -1.39
CA HIS A 90 -17.86 -10.99 -1.08
C HIS A 90 -17.72 -9.78 -0.14
N ALA A 91 -16.92 -9.89 0.92
CA ALA A 91 -16.72 -8.81 1.87
C ALA A 91 -15.97 -7.61 1.28
N ALA A 92 -14.99 -7.85 0.40
CA ALA A 92 -14.24 -6.78 -0.26
C ALA A 92 -15.13 -5.84 -1.07
N ALA A 93 -16.18 -6.36 -1.71
CA ALA A 93 -17.18 -5.56 -2.42
C ALA A 93 -17.95 -4.59 -1.50
N THR A 94 -17.94 -4.83 -0.19
CA THR A 94 -18.65 -4.04 0.83
C THR A 94 -17.73 -3.14 1.65
N LEU A 95 -16.41 -3.19 1.43
CA LEU A 95 -15.48 -2.37 2.20
C LEU A 95 -15.66 -0.87 1.88
N PRO A 96 -15.60 0.00 2.90
CA PRO A 96 -15.80 1.44 2.71
C PRO A 96 -14.68 2.04 1.87
N ALA A 97 -15.00 2.96 0.96
CA ALA A 97 -14.03 3.71 0.13
C ALA A 97 -12.73 4.05 0.87
N ARG A 98 -12.81 4.71 2.02
CA ARG A 98 -11.66 4.99 2.89
C ARG A 98 -11.68 4.10 4.14
N ALA A 99 -10.86 3.04 4.15
CA ALA A 99 -10.54 2.33 5.38
C ALA A 99 -9.14 2.75 5.81
N THR A 100 -9.04 3.61 6.84
CA THR A 100 -7.76 3.97 7.47
C THR A 100 -7.09 2.76 8.10
N ASP A 101 -7.89 1.76 8.48
CA ASP A 101 -7.47 0.46 8.99
C ASP A 101 -8.26 -0.62 8.24
N PRO A 102 -7.64 -1.31 7.26
CA PRO A 102 -8.34 -2.32 6.48
C PRO A 102 -8.73 -3.54 7.33
N LEU A 103 -8.02 -3.87 8.40
CA LEU A 103 -8.38 -5.00 9.28
C LEU A 103 -9.66 -4.71 10.04
N LYS A 104 -9.78 -3.51 10.63
CA LYS A 104 -11.03 -3.08 11.29
C LYS A 104 -12.20 -2.99 10.33
N ALA A 105 -11.97 -2.58 9.08
CA ALA A 105 -13.01 -2.57 8.07
C ALA A 105 -13.49 -4.00 7.73
N LEU A 106 -12.58 -4.97 7.65
CA LEU A 106 -12.93 -6.38 7.45
C LEU A 106 -13.67 -6.97 8.67
N GLU A 107 -13.31 -6.57 9.88
CA GLU A 107 -13.99 -6.97 11.12
C GLU A 107 -15.40 -6.38 11.19
N ALA A 108 -15.55 -5.08 10.89
CA ALA A 108 -16.85 -4.41 10.83
C ALA A 108 -17.77 -5.01 9.75
N ALA A 109 -17.19 -5.55 8.66
CA ALA A 109 -17.92 -6.30 7.65
C ALA A 109 -18.24 -7.76 8.06
N GLY A 110 -17.84 -8.18 9.26
CA GLY A 110 -18.06 -9.53 9.80
C GLY A 110 -17.26 -10.63 9.10
N LEU A 111 -16.22 -10.27 8.33
CA LEU A 111 -15.40 -11.25 7.60
C LEU A 111 -14.38 -11.92 8.52
N VAL A 112 -13.74 -11.11 9.36
CA VAL A 112 -12.72 -11.54 10.31
C VAL A 112 -13.23 -11.27 11.72
N VAL A 113 -12.77 -12.09 12.67
CA VAL A 113 -12.79 -11.75 14.09
C VAL A 113 -11.33 -11.51 14.47
N LEU A 114 -11.01 -10.30 14.89
CA LEU A 114 -9.67 -9.98 15.37
C LEU A 114 -9.56 -10.46 16.84
N PRO A 115 -8.39 -10.94 17.28
CA PRO A 115 -8.15 -11.21 18.68
C PRO A 115 -8.35 -9.96 19.53
N GLU A 116 -8.78 -10.18 20.76
CA GLU A 116 -8.77 -9.12 21.76
C GLU A 116 -7.31 -8.69 22.01
N GLU A 117 -7.03 -7.41 21.78
CA GLU A 117 -5.74 -6.83 22.15
C GLU A 117 -5.68 -6.71 23.66
N ALA A 118 -4.91 -7.59 24.30
CA ALA A 118 -4.70 -7.55 25.73
C ALA A 118 -3.67 -6.45 26.07
N GLN A 119 -4.01 -5.20 25.76
CA GLN A 119 -3.31 -3.94 26.02
C GLN A 119 -1.86 -3.87 25.49
N SER A 120 -1.49 -2.73 24.90
CA SER A 120 -0.07 -2.37 24.74
C SER A 120 0.54 -2.32 26.14
N ALA A 121 1.24 -3.38 26.51
CA ALA A 121 1.75 -3.52 27.85
C ALA A 121 3.04 -2.71 27.93
N SER A 122 3.09 -1.76 28.86
CA SER A 122 4.29 -0.91 29.08
C SER A 122 5.56 -1.70 29.41
N SER A 123 5.46 -3.01 29.62
CA SER A 123 6.57 -3.94 29.77
C SER A 123 6.20 -5.37 29.31
N PRO A 124 7.18 -6.20 28.93
CA PRO A 124 6.96 -7.62 28.60
C PRO A 124 6.27 -8.43 29.69
N GLU A 125 6.51 -8.15 30.97
CA GLU A 125 5.94 -8.90 32.10
C GLU A 125 4.43 -8.74 32.18
N ARG A 126 3.93 -7.52 31.91
CA ARG A 126 2.49 -7.26 31.87
C ARG A 126 1.83 -7.99 30.70
N ALA A 127 2.49 -8.05 29.54
CA ALA A 127 2.06 -8.85 28.40
C ALA A 127 2.04 -10.36 28.72
N ILE A 128 3.08 -10.89 29.39
CA ILE A 128 3.10 -12.30 29.83
C ILE A 128 1.94 -12.61 30.78
N ALA A 129 1.61 -11.69 31.69
CA ALA A 129 0.54 -11.87 32.65
C ALA A 129 -0.87 -11.94 32.03
N THR A 130 -1.05 -11.51 30.77
CA THR A 130 -2.34 -11.62 30.06
C THR A 130 -2.52 -12.95 29.32
N LEU A 131 -1.51 -13.83 29.30
CA LEU A 131 -1.62 -15.14 28.70
C LEU A 131 -2.69 -16.00 29.40
N ALA A 132 -3.47 -16.74 28.62
CA ALA A 132 -4.53 -17.61 29.12
C ALA A 132 -4.04 -18.85 29.90
N ALA A 133 -2.72 -19.08 29.90
CA ALA A 133 -2.00 -20.04 30.73
C ALA A 133 -0.52 -19.58 30.85
N PRO A 134 0.20 -19.94 31.93
CA PRO A 134 1.61 -19.60 32.07
C PRO A 134 2.45 -20.07 30.87
N PRO A 135 3.43 -19.28 30.41
CA PRO A 135 4.34 -19.72 29.36
C PRO A 135 5.20 -20.88 29.85
N ASP A 136 5.48 -21.84 28.97
CA ASP A 136 6.54 -22.82 29.23
C ASP A 136 7.93 -22.17 29.13
N ALA A 137 8.98 -22.96 29.41
CA ALA A 137 10.36 -22.45 29.37
C ALA A 137 10.77 -21.94 27.98
N ALA A 138 10.23 -22.53 26.90
CA ALA A 138 10.59 -22.16 25.53
C ALA A 138 9.91 -20.84 25.12
N LEU A 139 8.64 -20.66 25.43
CA LEU A 139 7.91 -19.42 25.20
C LEU A 139 8.48 -18.31 26.08
N GLN A 140 8.78 -18.58 27.35
CA GLN A 140 9.40 -17.60 28.25
C GLN A 140 10.73 -17.09 27.67
N ALA A 141 11.59 -18.00 27.18
CA ALA A 141 12.85 -17.62 26.54
C ALA A 141 12.66 -16.82 25.23
N ALA A 142 11.58 -17.06 24.48
CA ALA A 142 11.24 -16.26 23.30
C ALA A 142 10.74 -14.86 23.69
N LEU A 143 9.92 -14.76 24.73
CA LEU A 143 9.39 -13.49 25.24
C LEU A 143 10.45 -12.64 25.94
N ASP A 144 11.45 -13.25 26.57
CA ASP A 144 12.55 -12.51 27.18
C ASP A 144 13.40 -11.74 26.16
N ARG A 145 13.35 -12.12 24.87
CA ARG A 145 13.96 -11.35 23.77
C ARG A 145 13.29 -10.01 23.51
N PHE A 146 12.10 -9.78 24.07
CA PHE A 146 11.39 -8.51 23.94
C PHE A 146 12.04 -7.47 24.84
N ARG A 147 12.74 -7.87 25.91
CA ARG A 147 13.30 -6.94 26.89
C ARG A 147 14.38 -6.07 26.24
N PRO A 148 14.39 -4.74 26.48
CA PRO A 148 13.54 -3.98 27.42
C PRO A 148 12.25 -3.39 26.80
N TYR A 149 11.89 -3.75 25.57
CA TYR A 149 10.81 -3.13 24.80
C TYR A 149 9.41 -3.54 25.26
N PRO A 150 8.43 -2.63 25.22
CA PRO A 150 7.02 -2.94 25.44
C PRO A 150 6.50 -4.03 24.49
N GLY A 151 5.83 -5.04 25.03
CA GLY A 151 5.22 -6.12 24.26
C GLY A 151 3.70 -5.95 24.12
N THR A 152 3.13 -6.50 23.06
CA THR A 152 1.69 -6.65 22.86
C THR A 152 1.37 -8.13 22.71
N VAL A 153 0.34 -8.60 23.41
CA VAL A 153 -0.17 -9.97 23.31
C VAL A 153 -1.57 -9.93 22.72
N VAL A 154 -1.79 -10.81 21.75
CA VAL A 154 -3.07 -11.01 21.08
C VAL A 154 -3.49 -12.47 21.25
N TYR A 155 -4.75 -12.72 21.52
CA TYR A 155 -5.24 -14.08 21.80
C TYR A 155 -6.61 -14.34 21.17
N LEU A 156 -6.78 -15.54 20.61
CA LEU A 156 -8.02 -16.07 20.07
C LEU A 156 -8.51 -17.20 21.00
N PRO A 157 -9.33 -16.89 22.02
CA PRO A 157 -9.69 -17.85 23.06
C PRO A 157 -10.39 -19.10 22.54
N SER A 158 -11.23 -18.94 21.52
CA SER A 158 -12.04 -20.02 20.94
C SER A 158 -11.20 -21.14 20.30
N VAL A 159 -9.94 -20.86 19.96
CA VAL A 159 -9.02 -21.81 19.31
C VAL A 159 -7.70 -21.98 20.06
N GLY A 160 -7.55 -21.33 21.22
CA GLY A 160 -6.36 -21.45 22.04
C GLY A 160 -5.07 -20.89 21.40
N LEU A 161 -5.16 -20.12 20.32
CA LEU A 161 -4.01 -19.62 19.56
C LEU A 161 -3.80 -18.13 19.84
N GLY A 162 -2.54 -17.70 19.95
CA GLY A 162 -2.22 -16.29 20.11
C GLY A 162 -0.85 -15.93 19.57
N GLY A 163 -0.50 -14.66 19.73
CA GLY A 163 0.80 -14.14 19.35
C GLY A 163 1.25 -13.05 20.30
N ALA A 164 2.56 -12.86 20.36
CA ALA A 164 3.17 -11.78 21.08
C ALA A 164 4.18 -11.08 20.18
N PHE A 165 4.26 -9.76 20.27
CA PHE A 165 5.18 -8.96 19.47
C PHE A 165 5.60 -7.67 20.16
N TYR A 166 6.65 -7.04 19.68
CA TYR A 166 6.99 -5.67 20.06
C TYR A 166 7.33 -4.82 18.84
N ILE A 167 7.14 -3.52 19.01
CA ILE A 167 7.42 -2.48 18.02
C ILE A 167 8.59 -1.64 18.53
N GLU A 168 9.56 -1.39 17.67
CA GLU A 168 10.63 -0.41 17.92
C GLU A 168 10.65 0.63 16.81
N GLY A 169 10.90 1.89 17.16
CA GLY A 169 11.09 2.99 16.20
C GLY A 169 9.84 3.29 15.35
N THR A 170 10.01 3.24 14.03
CA THR A 170 9.09 3.76 12.99
C THR A 170 7.88 2.86 12.68
N ALA A 171 7.32 2.17 13.69
CA ALA A 171 6.14 1.30 13.61
C ALA A 171 6.32 -0.09 12.98
N TYR A 172 7.57 -0.59 12.87
CA TYR A 172 7.85 -1.95 12.38
C TYR A 172 7.89 -2.97 13.53
N CYS A 173 7.36 -4.17 13.30
CA CYS A 173 7.54 -5.31 14.21
C CYS A 173 9.00 -5.79 14.08
N GLN A 174 9.75 -5.71 15.18
CA GLN A 174 11.10 -6.27 15.23
C GLN A 174 11.08 -7.77 15.54
N TYR A 175 10.09 -8.23 16.30
CA TYR A 175 9.98 -9.63 16.70
C TYR A 175 8.53 -10.03 16.90
N TRP A 176 8.22 -11.28 16.54
CA TRP A 176 6.93 -11.91 16.76
C TRP A 176 7.11 -13.38 17.14
N VAL A 177 6.36 -13.85 18.14
CA VAL A 177 6.22 -15.28 18.47
C VAL A 177 4.74 -15.69 18.46
N VAL A 178 4.43 -16.83 17.84
CA VAL A 178 3.09 -17.44 17.92
C VAL A 178 3.11 -18.48 19.01
N PHE A 179 1.99 -18.61 19.72
CA PHE A 179 1.86 -19.58 20.78
C PHE A 179 0.49 -20.25 20.77
N GLU A 180 0.42 -21.42 21.39
CA GLU A 180 -0.80 -22.20 21.57
C GLU A 180 -0.96 -22.59 23.05
N LYS A 181 -2.18 -22.52 23.56
CA LYS A 181 -2.53 -23.05 24.87
C LYS A 181 -2.66 -24.58 24.78
N GLN A 182 -1.78 -25.28 25.47
CA GLN A 182 -1.79 -26.73 25.59
C GLN A 182 -2.00 -27.12 27.06
N GLY A 183 -3.24 -27.46 27.40
CA GLY A 183 -3.63 -27.74 28.78
C GLY A 183 -3.44 -26.53 29.69
N ASN A 184 -2.56 -26.68 30.69
CA ASN A 184 -2.24 -25.65 31.68
C ASN A 184 -1.00 -24.81 31.34
N ALA A 185 -0.43 -24.98 30.15
CA ALA A 185 0.71 -24.21 29.69
C ALA A 185 0.42 -23.53 28.35
N THR A 186 1.17 -22.48 28.06
CA THR A 186 1.23 -21.86 26.75
C THR A 186 2.60 -22.16 26.15
N VAL A 187 2.63 -22.77 24.97
CA VAL A 187 3.87 -23.22 24.31
C VAL A 187 4.07 -22.45 23.02
N PRO A 188 5.33 -22.18 22.60
CA PRO A 188 5.58 -21.53 21.33
C PRO A 188 5.27 -22.51 20.19
N VAL A 189 4.73 -22.00 19.09
CA VAL A 189 4.51 -22.77 17.87
C VAL A 189 5.17 -22.08 16.69
N SER A 190 5.48 -22.86 15.65
CA SER A 190 6.04 -22.30 14.42
C SER A 190 5.08 -21.28 13.82
N GLY A 191 5.61 -20.11 13.46
CA GLY A 191 4.87 -19.13 12.67
C GLY A 191 4.63 -19.60 11.22
N PRO A 192 3.68 -18.99 10.50
CA PRO A 192 3.51 -19.16 9.07
C PRO A 192 4.77 -18.69 8.33
N ALA A 193 5.12 -19.38 7.25
CA ALA A 193 6.25 -19.00 6.41
C ALA A 193 6.03 -17.61 5.77
N GLY A 194 7.11 -16.86 5.54
CA GLY A 194 7.07 -15.58 4.80
C GLY A 194 6.64 -14.37 5.63
N GLY A 195 6.74 -14.45 6.96
CA GLY A 195 6.51 -13.31 7.84
C GLY A 195 5.07 -12.79 7.81
N LEU A 196 4.06 -13.66 7.71
CA LEU A 196 2.64 -13.27 7.83
C LEU A 196 2.19 -12.89 9.26
N LEU A 197 3.16 -12.58 10.11
CA LEU A 197 2.95 -12.20 11.50
C LEU A 197 3.57 -10.82 11.70
N GLY A 198 2.74 -9.85 12.00
CA GLY A 198 3.23 -8.54 12.37
C GLY A 198 2.09 -7.54 12.40
N GLY A 199 1.48 -7.36 13.59
CA GLY A 199 0.47 -6.34 13.91
C GLY A 199 1.03 -4.93 13.91
N CYS A 200 1.97 -4.68 13.00
CA CYS A 200 2.76 -3.47 12.88
C CYS A 200 2.70 -3.07 11.41
N ILE A 201 2.61 -1.77 11.16
CA ILE A 201 2.61 -1.22 9.82
C ILE A 201 4.00 -1.50 9.22
N ARG A 202 4.06 -2.37 8.21
CA ARG A 202 5.28 -2.56 7.44
C ARG A 202 5.39 -1.50 6.35
N ASP A 203 6.59 -1.34 5.80
CA ASP A 203 6.83 -0.61 4.55
C ASP A 203 5.76 -1.04 3.54
N GLY A 204 5.04 -0.07 2.98
CA GLY A 204 3.93 -0.38 2.09
C GLY A 204 2.57 -0.60 2.75
N GLY A 205 2.34 -0.17 4.00
CA GLY A 205 1.00 -0.13 4.61
C GLY A 205 0.40 -1.50 4.93
N SER A 206 1.24 -2.54 4.90
CA SER A 206 0.87 -3.93 5.21
C SER A 206 0.68 -4.09 6.71
N THR A 207 -0.44 -4.70 7.10
CA THR A 207 -0.73 -5.09 8.49
C THR A 207 -0.94 -6.60 8.53
N GLY A 208 -0.04 -7.30 9.20
CA GLY A 208 -0.13 -8.74 9.46
C GLY A 208 -0.83 -9.02 10.78
N TYR A 209 -1.74 -9.98 10.87
CA TYR A 209 -2.44 -10.26 12.12
C TYR A 209 -2.90 -11.71 12.22
N LEU A 210 -3.11 -12.20 13.44
CA LEU A 210 -3.87 -13.43 13.68
C LEU A 210 -5.35 -13.07 13.66
N ALA A 211 -6.19 -13.88 13.03
CA ALA A 211 -7.63 -13.65 13.02
C ALA A 211 -8.39 -14.98 12.91
N LEU A 212 -9.70 -14.93 13.12
CA LEU A 212 -10.59 -16.01 12.71
C LEU A 212 -11.34 -15.60 11.44
N ILE A 213 -11.37 -16.48 10.46
CA ILE A 213 -12.33 -16.38 9.35
C ILE A 213 -13.25 -17.58 9.44
N HIS A 214 -14.53 -17.33 9.77
CA HIS A 214 -15.53 -18.39 9.92
C HIS A 214 -15.08 -19.48 10.91
N GLY A 215 -14.54 -19.06 12.06
CA GLY A 215 -14.04 -19.95 13.11
C GLY A 215 -12.71 -20.65 12.79
N HIS A 216 -12.12 -20.42 11.61
CA HIS A 216 -10.80 -20.95 11.27
C HIS A 216 -9.70 -19.95 11.62
N PRO A 217 -8.72 -20.32 12.46
CA PRO A 217 -7.56 -19.49 12.72
C PRO A 217 -6.74 -19.31 11.45
N VAL A 218 -6.43 -18.06 11.14
CA VAL A 218 -5.59 -17.65 10.03
C VAL A 218 -4.55 -16.66 10.49
N ALA A 219 -3.38 -16.72 9.86
CA ALA A 219 -2.48 -15.59 9.80
C ALA A 219 -2.81 -14.83 8.52
N LEU A 220 -3.07 -13.54 8.68
CA LEU A 220 -3.55 -12.63 7.65
C LEU A 220 -2.52 -11.54 7.41
N ASP A 221 -2.30 -11.13 6.17
CA ASP A 221 -1.61 -9.91 5.78
C ASP A 221 -2.52 -9.15 4.83
N VAL A 222 -2.92 -7.95 5.24
CA VAL A 222 -3.63 -7.01 4.39
C VAL A 222 -2.69 -5.89 4.02
N THR A 223 -2.38 -5.77 2.74
CA THR A 223 -1.53 -4.71 2.20
C THR A 223 -2.39 -3.75 1.40
N ASN A 224 -2.52 -2.51 1.86
CA ASN A 224 -2.90 -1.41 0.99
C ASN A 224 -1.62 -0.90 0.36
N ASP A 225 -1.43 -1.14 -0.94
CA ASP A 225 -0.21 -0.72 -1.62
C ASP A 225 -0.08 0.81 -1.49
N THR A 226 0.89 1.28 -0.71
CA THR A 226 1.02 2.71 -0.43
C THR A 226 1.41 3.50 -1.68
N SER A 227 1.95 2.83 -2.69
CA SER A 227 2.21 3.42 -4.00
C SER A 227 0.94 3.43 -4.85
N PHE A 228 0.00 2.51 -4.64
CA PHE A 228 -1.22 2.40 -5.44
C PHE A 228 -2.47 2.24 -4.54
N PRO A 229 -3.09 3.35 -4.10
CA PRO A 229 -4.17 3.33 -3.09
C PRO A 229 -5.46 2.64 -3.56
N ASN A 230 -5.55 2.34 -4.85
CA ASN A 230 -6.62 1.58 -5.46
C ASN A 230 -6.36 0.05 -5.51
N ILE A 231 -5.29 -0.43 -4.87
CA ILE A 231 -4.97 -1.85 -4.74
C ILE A 231 -5.01 -2.25 -3.26
N THR A 232 -5.75 -3.32 -2.97
CA THR A 232 -5.66 -4.01 -1.69
C THR A 232 -5.32 -5.46 -1.93
N ASP A 233 -4.26 -5.96 -1.31
CA ASP A 233 -3.92 -7.37 -1.28
C ASP A 233 -4.35 -7.98 0.06
N PHE A 234 -5.00 -9.13 0.00
CA PHE A 234 -5.38 -9.93 1.15
C PHE A 234 -4.71 -11.29 1.03
N GLN A 235 -3.72 -11.57 1.86
CA GLN A 235 -3.01 -12.85 1.90
C GLN A 235 -3.25 -13.56 3.23
N TRP A 236 -3.54 -14.86 3.20
CA TRP A 236 -3.72 -15.64 4.42
C TRP A 236 -3.06 -17.02 4.35
N GLN A 237 -2.72 -17.54 5.53
CA GLN A 237 -2.39 -18.95 5.78
C GLN A 237 -3.31 -19.47 6.87
N ARG A 238 -3.94 -20.63 6.63
CA ARG A 238 -4.81 -21.28 7.62
C ARG A 238 -3.99 -22.11 8.59
N TRP A 239 -4.26 -22.01 9.88
CA TRP A 239 -3.71 -22.91 10.88
C TRP A 239 -4.35 -24.29 10.79
N LEU A 240 -3.52 -25.34 10.76
CA LEU A 240 -3.95 -26.74 10.66
C LEU A 240 -3.73 -27.52 11.97
N GLY A 241 -3.17 -26.87 13.01
CA GLY A 241 -2.85 -27.49 14.29
C GLY A 241 -1.39 -27.94 14.41
N GLY A 242 -0.89 -28.09 15.64
CA GLY A 242 0.39 -28.73 15.93
C GLY A 242 1.59 -28.17 15.15
N SER A 243 1.76 -26.85 15.14
CA SER A 243 2.82 -26.13 14.39
C SER A 243 2.70 -26.15 12.87
N THR A 244 1.56 -26.59 12.31
CA THR A 244 1.36 -26.70 10.86
C THR A 244 0.48 -25.58 10.31
N TRP A 245 0.99 -24.87 9.31
CA TRP A 245 0.24 -23.90 8.51
C TRP A 245 -0.03 -24.45 7.10
N GLY A 246 -1.21 -24.17 6.58
CA GLY A 246 -1.58 -24.46 5.21
C GLY A 246 -0.87 -23.53 4.20
N PRO A 247 -1.00 -23.81 2.89
CA PRO A 247 -0.38 -22.99 1.87
C PRO A 247 -0.92 -21.55 1.90
N ALA A 248 -0.03 -20.58 1.64
CA ALA A 248 -0.41 -19.19 1.49
C ALA A 248 -1.34 -19.00 0.29
N ARG A 249 -2.37 -18.19 0.49
CA ARG A 249 -3.33 -17.77 -0.54
C ARG A 249 -3.42 -16.27 -0.54
N ARG A 250 -3.50 -15.65 -1.72
CA ARG A 250 -3.60 -14.21 -1.85
C ARG A 250 -4.68 -13.86 -2.86
N ILE A 251 -5.52 -12.89 -2.51
CA ILE A 251 -6.43 -12.22 -3.42
C ILE A 251 -5.98 -10.78 -3.55
N ARG A 252 -5.92 -10.29 -4.78
CA ARG A 252 -5.74 -8.87 -5.07
C ARG A 252 -7.08 -8.27 -5.48
N PHE A 253 -7.42 -7.16 -4.86
CA PHE A 253 -8.55 -6.32 -5.19
C PHE A 253 -8.05 -5.06 -5.89
N ARG A 254 -8.74 -4.69 -6.97
CA ARG A 254 -8.48 -3.46 -7.71
C ARG A 254 -9.74 -2.62 -7.74
N TYR A 255 -9.60 -1.38 -7.32
CA TYR A 255 -10.68 -0.43 -7.17
C TYR A 255 -10.52 0.69 -8.19
N ASP A 256 -11.61 1.40 -8.42
CA ASP A 256 -11.55 2.73 -8.99
C ASP A 256 -10.97 3.70 -7.96
N TYR A 257 -10.73 4.95 -8.35
CA TYR A 257 -10.41 6.00 -7.42
C TYR A 257 -10.95 7.36 -7.86
N SER A 258 -11.09 8.27 -6.91
CA SER A 258 -11.40 9.67 -7.16
C SER A 258 -10.40 10.56 -6.45
N LEU A 259 -10.18 11.76 -7.00
CA LEU A 259 -9.23 12.73 -6.47
C LEU A 259 -9.98 13.91 -5.87
N LYS A 260 -9.61 14.30 -4.66
CA LYS A 260 -10.24 15.40 -3.94
C LYS A 260 -9.19 16.29 -3.31
N SER A 261 -9.29 17.61 -3.48
CA SER A 261 -8.41 18.53 -2.75
C SER A 261 -8.75 18.53 -1.25
N SER A 262 -7.74 18.34 -0.40
CA SER A 262 -7.81 18.48 1.05
C SER A 262 -7.19 19.81 1.46
N SER A 263 -7.82 20.91 1.05
CA SER A 263 -7.29 22.27 1.23
C SER A 263 -7.36 22.85 2.64
N GLU A 264 -7.43 22.02 3.67
CA GLU A 264 -7.67 22.49 5.04
C GLU A 264 -6.51 23.31 5.62
N ASN A 265 -5.31 23.23 5.05
CA ASN A 265 -4.10 23.73 5.72
C ASN A 265 -3.39 24.92 5.05
N PHE A 266 -3.64 25.24 3.77
CA PHE A 266 -2.79 26.19 3.04
C PHE A 266 -3.36 27.62 2.95
N CYS A 267 -4.65 27.79 2.64
CA CYS A 267 -5.25 29.12 2.57
C CYS A 267 -6.80 29.10 2.56
N SER A 268 -7.44 30.25 2.80
CA SER A 268 -8.91 30.34 2.89
C SER A 268 -9.60 29.90 1.60
N LYS A 269 -10.57 28.99 1.72
CA LYS A 269 -11.45 28.54 0.61
C LYS A 269 -12.21 29.68 -0.07
N THR A 270 -12.34 30.84 0.59
CA THR A 270 -12.98 32.04 0.01
C THR A 270 -12.05 32.88 -0.86
N SER A 271 -10.75 32.58 -0.90
CA SER A 271 -9.78 33.30 -1.73
C SER A 271 -9.77 32.73 -3.16
N PRO A 272 -10.04 33.55 -4.19
CA PRO A 272 -9.98 33.11 -5.59
C PRO A 272 -8.61 32.56 -6.02
N ALA A 273 -7.54 33.01 -5.36
CA ALA A 273 -6.20 32.49 -5.60
C ALA A 273 -6.05 31.03 -5.14
N CYS A 274 -6.70 30.67 -4.03
CA CYS A 274 -6.70 29.31 -3.49
C CYS A 274 -7.47 28.36 -4.41
N THR A 275 -8.68 28.76 -4.84
CA THR A 275 -9.46 27.98 -5.80
C THR A 275 -8.69 27.72 -7.10
N LEU A 276 -7.94 28.72 -7.59
CA LEU A 276 -7.08 28.54 -8.77
C LEU A 276 -5.97 27.51 -8.51
N ILE A 277 -5.27 27.61 -7.38
CA ILE A 277 -4.20 26.67 -7.01
C ILE A 277 -4.74 25.25 -6.87
N GLU A 278 -5.83 25.08 -6.13
CA GLU A 278 -6.51 23.79 -5.93
C GLU A 278 -6.93 23.18 -7.28
N GLY A 279 -7.52 23.97 -8.17
CA GLY A 279 -7.91 23.51 -9.50
C GLY A 279 -6.72 23.06 -10.35
N VAL A 280 -5.61 23.82 -10.31
CA VAL A 280 -4.36 23.44 -11.01
C VAL A 280 -3.73 22.20 -10.39
N ALA A 281 -3.72 22.09 -9.06
CA ALA A 281 -3.20 20.93 -8.33
C ALA A 281 -4.01 19.67 -8.63
N LEU A 282 -5.34 19.73 -8.50
CA LEU A 282 -6.23 18.62 -8.81
C LEU A 282 -6.12 18.17 -10.27
N GLY A 283 -6.11 19.12 -11.21
CA GLY A 283 -5.92 18.82 -12.62
C GLY A 283 -4.54 18.22 -12.92
N THR A 284 -3.52 18.58 -12.14
CA THR A 284 -2.19 17.98 -12.23
C THR A 284 -2.19 16.56 -11.68
N ALA A 285 -2.76 16.34 -10.50
CA ALA A 285 -2.91 15.01 -9.91
C ALA A 285 -3.66 14.06 -10.85
N GLN A 286 -4.72 14.52 -11.51
CA GLN A 286 -5.43 13.75 -12.54
C GLN A 286 -4.53 13.35 -13.71
N ARG A 287 -3.68 14.27 -14.20
CA ARG A 287 -2.72 13.95 -15.27
C ARG A 287 -1.62 13.00 -14.79
N TYR A 288 -1.14 13.18 -13.56
CA TYR A 288 -0.13 12.32 -12.94
C TYR A 288 -0.61 10.88 -12.83
N MET A 289 -1.78 10.67 -12.21
CA MET A 289 -2.38 9.35 -12.02
C MET A 289 -2.70 8.63 -13.34
N ARG A 290 -2.94 9.38 -14.41
CA ARG A 290 -3.17 8.83 -15.75
C ARG A 290 -1.87 8.53 -16.50
N ASP A 291 -0.91 9.45 -16.44
CA ASP A 291 0.37 9.34 -17.16
C ASP A 291 1.44 10.29 -16.59
N ALA A 292 2.15 9.82 -15.55
CA ALA A 292 3.25 10.55 -14.93
C ALA A 292 4.36 10.94 -15.91
N LEU A 293 4.64 10.10 -16.92
CA LEU A 293 5.70 10.37 -17.90
C LEU A 293 5.32 11.49 -18.87
N ALA A 294 4.07 11.50 -19.34
CA ALA A 294 3.55 12.60 -20.15
C ALA A 294 3.47 13.91 -19.35
N LEU A 295 3.25 13.84 -18.03
CA LEU A 295 3.29 15.03 -17.18
C LEU A 295 4.69 15.62 -17.06
N ALA A 296 5.74 14.78 -16.90
CA ALA A 296 7.13 15.26 -16.93
C ALA A 296 7.58 15.75 -18.31
N ASN A 297 7.02 15.19 -19.39
CA ASN A 297 7.39 15.51 -20.78
C ASN A 297 6.16 15.84 -21.63
N PRO A 298 5.49 16.98 -21.38
CA PRO A 298 4.25 17.29 -22.08
C PRO A 298 4.47 17.48 -23.58
N ALA A 299 3.57 16.89 -24.36
CA ALA A 299 3.55 17.05 -25.81
C ALA A 299 3.28 18.53 -26.18
N GLY A 300 3.89 19.00 -27.27
CA GLY A 300 3.66 20.35 -27.80
C GLY A 300 4.53 21.46 -27.20
N GLU A 301 5.46 21.15 -26.30
CA GLU A 301 6.43 22.15 -25.85
C GLU A 301 7.47 22.51 -26.93
N THR A 302 7.65 23.82 -27.14
CA THR A 302 8.70 24.34 -28.02
C THR A 302 10.09 24.13 -27.43
N GLY A 303 11.13 24.15 -28.26
CA GLY A 303 12.52 24.03 -27.79
C GLY A 303 12.91 25.07 -26.74
N ALA A 304 12.38 26.29 -26.86
CA ALA A 304 12.58 27.36 -25.88
C ALA A 304 11.90 27.07 -24.53
N GLN A 305 10.69 26.50 -24.55
CA GLN A 305 9.99 26.09 -23.32
C GLN A 305 10.74 24.99 -22.59
N LYS A 306 11.22 23.97 -23.31
CA LYS A 306 12.05 22.89 -22.75
C LYS A 306 13.37 23.41 -22.18
N ALA A 307 14.01 24.35 -22.85
CA ALA A 307 15.24 24.99 -22.35
C ALA A 307 14.97 25.77 -21.06
N ARG A 308 13.88 26.55 -21.02
CA ARG A 308 13.50 27.31 -19.82
C ARG A 308 13.09 26.39 -18.66
N PHE A 309 12.37 25.31 -18.92
CA PHE A 309 12.04 24.32 -17.91
C PHE A 309 13.29 23.69 -17.30
N ARG A 310 14.28 23.30 -18.12
CA ARG A 310 15.58 22.80 -17.62
C ARG A 310 16.31 23.80 -16.72
N GLN A 311 16.26 25.09 -17.03
CA GLN A 311 16.81 26.13 -16.15
C GLN A 311 16.04 26.22 -14.82
N LEU A 312 14.71 26.13 -14.85
CA LEU A 312 13.91 26.12 -13.62
C LEU A 312 14.18 24.86 -12.78
N LEU A 313 14.38 23.71 -13.43
CA LEU A 313 14.69 22.45 -12.75
C LEU A 313 16.02 22.51 -11.99
N GLN A 314 17.03 23.22 -12.51
CA GLN A 314 18.30 23.45 -11.81
C GLN A 314 18.15 24.29 -10.53
N LEU A 315 17.08 25.07 -10.44
CA LEU A 315 16.78 25.91 -9.29
C LEU A 315 15.75 25.26 -8.36
N ALA A 316 15.20 24.10 -8.74
CA ALA A 316 14.19 23.39 -7.97
C ALA A 316 14.78 22.99 -6.61
N PRO A 317 14.00 23.08 -5.51
CA PRO A 317 14.49 22.71 -4.20
C PRO A 317 15.05 21.29 -4.19
N HIS A 318 16.11 21.08 -3.43
CA HIS A 318 16.59 19.73 -3.19
C HIS A 318 15.56 18.93 -2.37
N ARG A 319 15.52 17.61 -2.57
CA ARG A 319 14.63 16.67 -1.85
C ARG A 319 14.58 16.91 -0.33
N LYS A 320 15.73 17.24 0.28
CA LYS A 320 15.85 17.52 1.71
C LYS A 320 15.10 18.79 2.16
N GLU A 321 14.99 19.78 1.28
CA GLU A 321 14.30 21.05 1.55
C GLU A 321 12.77 20.91 1.43
N TRP A 322 12.31 19.85 0.76
CA TRP A 322 10.92 19.47 0.68
C TRP A 322 10.44 18.74 1.94
N GLY A 323 11.34 18.19 2.76
CA GLY A 323 10.94 17.39 3.94
C GLY A 323 10.27 16.05 3.59
N TYR A 324 10.19 15.70 2.31
CA TYR A 324 9.44 14.54 1.82
C TYR A 324 10.31 13.30 1.62
N CYS A 325 9.69 12.17 1.91
CA CYS A 325 10.29 10.84 1.91
C CYS A 325 10.66 10.33 0.50
N TRP A 326 10.12 10.87 -0.62
CA TRP A 326 10.25 10.33 -1.99
C TRP A 326 10.64 11.36 -3.07
N TYR A 327 10.91 10.88 -4.29
CA TYR A 327 11.33 11.68 -5.45
C TYR A 327 10.14 12.41 -6.08
N PRO A 328 10.09 13.75 -6.06
CA PRO A 328 9.05 14.46 -6.77
C PRO A 328 9.20 14.29 -8.28
N LEU A 329 8.09 14.04 -8.96
CA LEU A 329 7.99 14.27 -10.40
C LEU A 329 7.92 15.78 -10.63
N TRP A 330 8.93 16.33 -11.27
CA TRP A 330 8.94 17.72 -11.70
C TRP A 330 8.26 17.88 -13.05
N PHE A 331 7.43 18.91 -13.18
CA PHE A 331 6.71 19.21 -14.41
C PHE A 331 6.62 20.71 -14.68
N PRO A 332 6.60 21.12 -15.97
CA PRO A 332 6.33 22.50 -16.32
C PRO A 332 4.84 22.80 -16.14
N THR A 333 4.52 23.97 -15.59
CA THR A 333 3.14 24.42 -15.47
C THR A 333 3.05 25.94 -15.59
N ARG A 334 1.84 26.49 -15.69
CA ARG A 334 1.62 27.93 -15.73
C ARG A 334 0.66 28.37 -14.65
N LEU A 335 1.14 29.25 -13.78
CA LEU A 335 0.31 29.95 -12.82
C LEU A 335 0.14 31.41 -13.26
N LYS A 336 -1.11 31.84 -13.44
CA LYS A 336 -1.45 33.19 -13.90
C LYS A 336 -0.70 33.57 -15.19
N GLY A 337 -0.58 32.61 -16.13
CA GLY A 337 0.09 32.78 -17.43
C GLY A 337 1.63 32.69 -17.41
N LYS A 338 2.27 32.75 -16.24
CA LYS A 338 3.73 32.65 -16.10
C LYS A 338 4.17 31.20 -16.00
N LEU A 339 5.23 30.84 -16.73
CA LEU A 339 5.85 29.51 -16.61
C LEU A 339 6.46 29.36 -15.22
N THR A 340 6.06 28.30 -14.55
CA THR A 340 6.49 27.88 -13.22
C THR A 340 6.94 26.42 -13.28
N ILE A 341 7.63 25.97 -12.25
CA ILE A 341 7.91 24.55 -12.05
C ILE A 341 6.94 24.03 -10.99
N GLY A 342 6.24 22.95 -11.31
CA GLY A 342 5.48 22.18 -10.34
C GLY A 342 6.22 20.91 -9.99
N GLY A 343 5.94 20.39 -8.80
CA GLY A 343 6.40 19.09 -8.39
C GLY A 343 5.25 18.35 -7.71
N ILE A 344 5.18 17.05 -7.95
CA ILE A 344 4.18 16.16 -7.35
C ILE A 344 4.86 14.93 -6.78
N THR A 345 4.46 14.53 -5.58
CA THR A 345 4.95 13.32 -4.93
C THR A 345 3.80 12.63 -4.20
N GLN A 346 3.92 11.34 -3.97
CA GLN A 346 2.99 10.58 -3.16
C GLN A 346 3.45 10.57 -1.72
N SER A 347 2.51 10.84 -0.81
CA SER A 347 2.74 10.79 0.62
C SER A 347 3.07 9.35 1.07
N HIS A 348 4.05 9.19 1.97
CA HIS A 348 4.44 7.89 2.55
C HIS A 348 4.28 7.87 4.07
N ILE A 349 4.22 6.67 4.67
CA ILE A 349 4.27 6.43 6.11
C ILE A 349 5.43 7.23 6.73
N GLY A 350 5.10 8.02 7.76
CA GLY A 350 6.04 8.90 8.47
C GLY A 350 6.08 10.35 7.99
N CYS A 351 5.54 10.63 6.79
CA CYS A 351 5.47 11.97 6.21
C CYS A 351 4.01 12.49 6.21
N HIS A 352 3.03 11.73 5.67
CA HIS A 352 1.61 12.10 5.53
C HIS A 352 0.73 10.81 5.39
N PRO A 353 -0.62 10.86 5.48
CA PRO A 353 -1.46 9.67 5.25
C PRO A 353 -1.17 9.03 3.89
N VAL A 354 -1.12 7.70 3.85
CA VAL A 354 -0.72 6.85 2.71
C VAL A 354 -1.65 6.86 1.48
N SER A 355 -2.46 7.91 1.34
CA SER A 355 -3.51 8.03 0.33
C SER A 355 -3.66 9.47 -0.15
N SER A 356 -2.57 10.22 -0.24
CA SER A 356 -2.57 11.58 -0.77
C SER A 356 -1.38 11.85 -1.68
N LEU A 357 -1.59 12.79 -2.59
CA LEU A 357 -0.58 13.37 -3.47
C LEU A 357 -0.33 14.80 -3.03
N ASP A 358 0.93 15.16 -2.82
CA ASP A 358 1.33 16.52 -2.52
C ASP A 358 1.76 17.20 -3.81
N VAL A 359 1.05 18.27 -4.19
CA VAL A 359 1.32 19.05 -5.39
C VAL A 359 1.75 20.44 -4.99
N ALA A 360 2.91 20.86 -5.42
CA ALA A 360 3.45 22.17 -5.06
C ALA A 360 4.07 22.88 -6.27
N PHE A 361 4.20 24.20 -6.15
CA PHE A 361 4.56 25.10 -7.23
C PHE A 361 5.61 26.12 -6.82
N TRP A 362 6.62 26.31 -7.67
CA TRP A 362 7.68 27.32 -7.53
C TRP A 362 7.75 28.21 -8.75
N GLY A 363 8.12 29.44 -8.50
CA GLY A 363 8.33 30.46 -9.51
C GLY A 363 9.55 31.28 -9.15
N THR A 364 10.04 32.04 -10.13
CA THR A 364 11.23 32.87 -9.98
C THR A 364 10.81 34.31 -9.71
N ARG A 365 11.43 35.00 -8.75
CA ARG A 365 11.40 36.48 -8.70
C ARG A 365 12.39 37.06 -9.72
N ASN A 366 12.32 38.37 -9.94
CA ASN A 366 13.16 39.15 -10.87
C ASN A 366 14.69 39.05 -10.64
N HIS A 367 15.17 38.24 -9.68
CA HIS A 367 16.60 38.07 -9.36
C HIS A 367 17.04 36.60 -9.34
N GLY A 368 16.30 35.69 -9.99
CA GLY A 368 16.74 34.30 -10.18
C GLY A 368 16.59 33.38 -8.96
N THR A 369 16.20 33.90 -7.80
CA THR A 369 15.84 33.07 -6.64
C THR A 369 14.43 32.50 -6.80
N GLN A 370 14.31 31.18 -6.61
CA GLN A 370 13.02 30.52 -6.51
C GLN A 370 12.36 30.84 -5.17
N TRP A 371 11.05 30.99 -5.20
CA TRP A 371 10.22 31.03 -3.99
C TRP A 371 9.09 30.02 -4.15
N TRP A 372 8.77 29.39 -3.03
CA TRP A 372 7.61 28.53 -2.92
C TRP A 372 6.36 29.40 -3.04
N HIS A 373 5.48 29.07 -3.99
CA HIS A 373 4.27 29.85 -4.25
C HIS A 373 3.06 29.27 -3.54
N ALA A 374 2.92 27.95 -3.57
CA ALA A 374 1.78 27.24 -3.01
C ALA A 374 1.98 25.73 -3.05
N ASP A 375 1.28 25.04 -2.16
CA ASP A 375 1.04 23.60 -2.18
C ASP A 375 -0.44 23.27 -2.00
N SER A 376 -0.78 22.03 -2.34
CA SER A 376 -2.09 21.43 -2.08
C SER A 376 -1.91 19.93 -1.96
N THR A 377 -2.52 19.36 -0.92
CA THR A 377 -2.68 17.94 -0.78
C THR A 377 -3.95 17.50 -1.52
N ILE A 378 -3.83 16.45 -2.32
CA ILE A 378 -4.90 15.83 -3.08
C ILE A 378 -5.10 14.43 -2.53
N ASP A 379 -6.22 14.22 -1.83
CA ASP A 379 -6.61 12.90 -1.36
C ASP A 379 -6.94 11.99 -2.55
N VAL A 380 -6.51 10.75 -2.46
CA VAL A 380 -6.86 9.67 -3.38
C VAL A 380 -7.84 8.75 -2.67
N ASP A 381 -9.09 8.82 -3.11
CA ASP A 381 -10.21 8.09 -2.51
C ASP A 381 -10.46 6.84 -3.30
N ARG A 382 -10.27 5.68 -2.67
CA ARG A 382 -10.69 4.41 -3.26
C ARG A 382 -12.18 4.47 -3.58
N GLY A 383 -12.52 4.15 -4.82
CA GLY A 383 -13.87 4.11 -5.35
C GLY A 383 -14.49 2.72 -5.24
N LYS A 384 -15.37 2.40 -6.18
CA LYS A 384 -15.99 1.07 -6.26
C LYS A 384 -14.94 -0.02 -6.53
N LEU A 385 -15.21 -1.24 -6.06
CA LEU A 385 -14.46 -2.41 -6.51
C LEU A 385 -14.66 -2.59 -8.01
N LEU A 386 -13.58 -2.73 -8.76
CA LEU A 386 -13.61 -3.05 -10.19
C LEU A 386 -13.48 -4.54 -10.39
N LEU A 387 -12.39 -5.11 -9.87
CA LEU A 387 -12.00 -6.48 -10.15
C LEU A 387 -11.28 -7.12 -8.96
N ALA A 388 -11.31 -8.44 -8.91
CA ALA A 388 -10.51 -9.22 -7.98
C ALA A 388 -9.94 -10.46 -8.68
N ALA A 389 -8.74 -10.87 -8.27
CA ALA A 389 -8.09 -12.07 -8.79
C ALA A 389 -7.32 -12.79 -7.68
N LEU A 390 -7.21 -14.11 -7.78
CA LEU A 390 -6.22 -14.85 -7.01
C LEU A 390 -4.83 -14.56 -7.55
N MET A 391 -3.88 -14.36 -6.64
CA MET A 391 -2.51 -14.02 -6.97
C MET A 391 -1.55 -15.04 -6.38
N PRO A 392 -0.36 -15.22 -6.98
CA PRO A 392 0.75 -15.86 -6.30
C PRO A 392 0.99 -15.18 -4.94
N PRO A 393 1.27 -15.96 -3.88
CA PRO A 393 1.58 -15.39 -2.58
C PRO A 393 2.83 -14.51 -2.69
N PHE A 394 2.94 -13.54 -1.78
CA PHE A 394 4.15 -12.77 -1.62
C PHE A 394 5.32 -13.70 -1.30
N ASN A 395 6.29 -13.77 -2.21
CA ASN A 395 7.60 -14.32 -1.93
C ASN A 395 8.42 -13.25 -1.19
N ARG A 396 8.09 -13.01 0.09
CA ARG A 396 8.98 -12.24 0.96
C ARG A 396 10.01 -13.23 1.49
N PRO A 397 11.31 -13.06 1.19
CA PRO A 397 12.33 -13.84 1.90
C PRO A 397 12.08 -13.65 3.40
N ASN A 398 12.24 -14.72 4.18
CA ASN A 398 12.17 -14.60 5.64
C ASN A 398 13.20 -13.55 6.05
N SER A 399 12.74 -12.34 6.41
CA SER A 399 13.60 -11.39 7.10
C SER A 399 13.98 -12.07 8.44
N PRO A 400 15.28 -12.25 8.70
CA PRO A 400 15.76 -12.97 9.88
C PRO A 400 15.33 -12.30 11.20
#